data_AF-A0A3A9FAM4-F1
#
_entry.id   AF-A0A3A9FAM4-F1
#
_cell.length_a   1.000
_cell.length_b   1.000
_cell.length_c   1.000
_cell.angle_alpha   90.00
_cell.angle_beta   90.00
_cell.angle_gamma   90.00
#
_symmetry.space_group_name_H-M   'P 1'
#
loop_
_entity.id
_entity.type
_entity.pdbx_description
1 polymer ?
#
loop_
_entity_poly.entity_id
_entity_poly.type
_entity_poly.pdbx_seq_one_letter_code
_entity_poly.pdbx_strand_id
1 'polypeptide(L)'
;MVDKINEARELLKMLGMPKAQQADICCYVLLAMAGIKQDTLWKDAGNEWIRIHDIIQFANTYYGSTYAENSRETFRKQALHHFRNAALVEDNGKATNSPNYRYRLTEETLQMIRVFQTSDWKKSVSRFLKYHEKLVDMYASKKKMTMMPVRINGADFQFSTGKHNELQ
;
A
#
# COMPACT_ATOMS: atom_id res chain seq x y z
N MET A 1 -13.10 1.73 -24.43
CA MET A 1 -13.15 1.72 -22.96
C MET A 1 -11.72 1.86 -22.46
N VAL A 2 -11.48 2.78 -21.53
CA VAL A 2 -10.17 2.97 -20.94
C VAL A 2 -10.01 1.92 -19.84
N ASP A 3 -9.00 1.07 -19.94
CA ASP A 3 -8.78 0.00 -18.96
C ASP A 3 -8.07 0.55 -17.73
N LYS A 4 -8.83 0.76 -16.64
CA LYS A 4 -8.31 1.21 -15.34
C LYS A 4 -7.21 0.33 -14.77
N ILE A 5 -7.17 -0.96 -15.13
CA ILE A 5 -6.09 -1.86 -14.70
C ILE A 5 -4.78 -1.45 -15.40
N ASN A 6 -4.82 -1.18 -16.70
CA ASN A 6 -3.66 -0.67 -17.44
C ASN A 6 -3.19 0.68 -16.95
N GLU A 7 -4.12 1.57 -16.60
CA GLU A 7 -3.79 2.86 -15.99
C GLU A 7 -3.12 2.71 -14.62
N ALA A 8 -3.67 1.86 -13.75
CA ALA A 8 -3.07 1.53 -12.46
C ALA A 8 -1.67 0.92 -12.63
N ARG A 9 -1.48 0.07 -13.65
CA ARG A 9 -0.19 -0.52 -13.97
C ARG A 9 0.84 0.52 -14.41
N GLU A 10 0.43 1.45 -15.27
CA GLU A 10 1.28 2.55 -15.71
C GLU A 10 1.66 3.44 -14.52
N LEU A 11 0.71 3.75 -13.63
CA LEU A 11 0.96 4.45 -12.36
C LEU A 11 2.04 3.74 -11.54
N LEU A 12 1.87 2.45 -11.26
CA LEU A 12 2.84 1.67 -10.48
C LEU A 12 4.23 1.68 -11.12
N LYS A 13 4.30 1.57 -12.45
CA LYS A 13 5.55 1.68 -13.20
C LYS A 13 6.18 3.07 -13.07
N MET A 14 5.41 4.14 -13.19
CA MET A 14 5.90 5.52 -13.03
C MET A 14 6.36 5.82 -11.60
N LEU A 15 5.79 5.16 -10.60
CA LEU A 15 6.24 5.22 -9.21
C LEU A 15 7.52 4.43 -8.95
N GLY A 16 8.09 3.80 -9.98
CA GLY A 16 9.31 3.01 -9.87
C GLY A 16 9.09 1.63 -9.25
N MET A 17 7.85 1.14 -9.18
CA MET A 17 7.61 -0.21 -8.64
C MET A 17 8.23 -1.27 -9.57
N PRO A 18 8.88 -2.31 -9.01
CA PRO A 18 9.44 -3.40 -9.80
C PRO A 18 8.38 -4.11 -10.65
N LYS A 19 8.81 -4.80 -11.71
CA LYS A 19 7.90 -5.51 -12.64
C LYS A 19 6.92 -6.46 -11.94
N ALA A 20 7.35 -7.12 -10.86
CA ALA A 20 6.49 -7.99 -10.05
C ALA A 20 5.33 -7.23 -9.38
N GLN A 21 5.55 -5.96 -9.00
CA GLN A 21 4.55 -5.09 -8.39
C GLN A 21 3.72 -4.30 -9.42
N GLN A 22 3.80 -4.70 -10.70
CA GLN A 22 2.94 -4.21 -11.79
C GLN A 22 1.92 -5.27 -12.23
N ALA A 23 1.86 -6.42 -11.55
CA ALA A 23 0.88 -7.47 -11.80
C ALA A 23 -0.55 -7.00 -11.46
N ASP A 24 -1.55 -7.69 -12.03
CA ASP A 24 -2.97 -7.33 -11.88
C ASP A 24 -3.40 -7.24 -10.41
N ILE A 25 -2.92 -8.16 -9.56
CA ILE A 25 -3.18 -8.12 -8.12
C ILE A 25 -2.75 -6.81 -7.46
N CYS A 26 -1.63 -6.22 -7.90
CA CYS A 26 -1.15 -4.94 -7.39
C CYS A 26 -1.99 -3.79 -7.92
N CYS A 27 -2.46 -3.89 -9.17
CA CYS A 27 -3.38 -2.92 -9.76
C CYS A 27 -4.73 -2.92 -9.03
N TYR A 28 -5.29 -4.10 -8.72
CA TYR A 28 -6.52 -4.23 -7.95
C TYR A 28 -6.40 -3.63 -6.55
N VAL A 29 -5.27 -3.84 -5.87
CA VAL A 29 -5.00 -3.23 -4.56
C VAL A 29 -5.01 -1.71 -4.67
N LEU A 30 -4.28 -1.14 -5.65
CA LEU A 30 -4.23 0.30 -5.84
C LEU A 30 -5.62 0.89 -6.11
N LEU A 31 -6.37 0.27 -7.03
CA LEU A 31 -7.71 0.71 -7.42
C LEU A 31 -8.70 0.64 -6.25
N ALA A 32 -8.68 -0.46 -5.48
CA ALA A 32 -9.54 -0.63 -4.31
C ALA A 32 -9.24 0.40 -3.22
N MET A 33 -7.95 0.63 -2.93
CA MET A 33 -7.54 1.62 -1.92
C MET A 33 -7.88 3.05 -2.32
N ALA A 34 -7.81 3.36 -3.62
CA ALA A 34 -8.21 4.65 -4.18
C ALA A 34 -9.73 4.76 -4.42
N GLY A 35 -10.50 3.68 -4.28
CA GLY A 35 -11.93 3.65 -4.61
C GLY A 35 -12.26 3.88 -6.08
N ILE A 36 -11.32 3.60 -6.99
CA ILE A 36 -11.48 3.86 -8.44
C ILE A 36 -12.14 2.66 -9.11
N LYS A 37 -13.32 2.87 -9.67
CA LYS A 37 -14.03 1.94 -10.56
C LYS A 37 -13.82 2.35 -12.02
N GLN A 38 -14.38 1.57 -12.96
CA GLN A 38 -14.26 1.83 -14.41
C GLN A 38 -14.72 3.24 -14.82
N ASP A 39 -15.76 3.75 -14.17
CA ASP A 39 -16.37 5.06 -14.43
C ASP A 39 -15.83 6.18 -13.51
N THR A 40 -14.96 5.85 -12.56
CA THR A 40 -14.43 6.83 -11.59
C THR A 40 -13.23 7.56 -12.18
N LEU A 41 -13.22 8.89 -12.03
CA LEU A 41 -12.07 9.71 -12.42
C LEU A 41 -11.00 9.67 -11.34
N TRP A 42 -9.73 9.68 -11.75
CA TRP A 42 -8.60 9.63 -10.80
C TRP A 42 -8.61 10.79 -9.80
N LYS A 43 -9.06 11.98 -10.22
CA LYS A 43 -9.23 13.15 -9.34
C LYS A 43 -10.16 12.92 -8.16
N ASP A 44 -11.09 11.96 -8.28
CA ASP A 44 -12.10 11.62 -7.28
C ASP A 44 -11.64 10.46 -6.38
N ALA A 45 -10.35 10.06 -6.47
CA ALA A 45 -9.78 9.02 -5.61
C ALA A 45 -10.01 9.32 -4.11
N GLY A 46 -10.44 8.31 -3.37
CA GLY A 46 -10.63 8.32 -1.91
C GLY A 46 -9.41 7.81 -1.14
N ASN A 47 -9.47 7.87 0.18
CA ASN A 47 -8.39 7.40 1.07
C ASN A 47 -8.92 6.80 2.38
N GLU A 48 -9.94 5.97 2.28
CA GLU A 48 -10.55 5.31 3.43
C GLU A 48 -9.71 4.13 3.94
N TRP A 49 -9.83 3.85 5.23
CA TRP A 49 -9.20 2.69 5.84
C TRP A 49 -9.86 1.39 5.38
N ILE A 50 -9.11 0.54 4.69
CA ILE A 50 -9.62 -0.66 4.05
C ILE A 50 -8.94 -1.95 4.56
N ARG A 51 -9.69 -3.05 4.70
CA ARG A 51 -9.11 -4.37 4.99
C ARG A 51 -8.81 -5.11 3.69
N ILE A 52 -7.94 -6.13 3.77
CA ILE A 52 -7.66 -7.00 2.61
C ILE A 52 -8.93 -7.69 2.10
N HIS A 53 -9.83 -8.06 3.01
CA HIS A 53 -11.15 -8.60 2.65
C HIS A 53 -11.93 -7.66 1.71
N ASP A 54 -11.99 -6.39 2.08
CA ASP A 54 -12.74 -5.38 1.32
C ASP A 54 -12.05 -5.10 -0.04
N ILE A 55 -10.70 -5.18 -0.10
CA ILE A 55 -9.94 -5.11 -1.37
C ILE A 55 -10.30 -6.28 -2.30
N ILE A 56 -10.36 -7.51 -1.78
CA ILE A 56 -10.71 -8.70 -2.56
C ILE A 56 -12.14 -8.58 -3.11
N GLN A 57 -13.09 -8.18 -2.27
CA GLN A 57 -14.47 -7.94 -2.71
C GLN A 57 -14.52 -6.88 -3.81
N PHE A 58 -13.84 -5.75 -3.61
CA PHE A 58 -13.81 -4.67 -4.59
C PHE A 58 -13.30 -5.16 -5.95
N ALA A 59 -12.19 -5.91 -5.98
CA ALA A 59 -11.62 -6.46 -7.20
C ALA A 59 -12.60 -7.40 -7.91
N ASN A 60 -13.23 -8.32 -7.16
CA ASN A 60 -14.17 -9.27 -7.73
C ASN A 60 -15.43 -8.58 -8.26
N THR A 61 -15.98 -7.61 -7.52
CA THR A 61 -17.22 -6.92 -7.88
C THR A 61 -17.05 -5.96 -9.06
N TYR A 62 -15.97 -5.16 -9.09
CA TYR A 62 -15.83 -4.07 -10.07
C TYR A 62 -14.90 -4.40 -11.23
N TYR A 63 -14.08 -5.44 -11.10
CA TYR A 63 -13.09 -5.82 -12.11
C TYR A 63 -13.21 -7.28 -12.56
N GLY A 64 -14.19 -8.03 -12.04
CA GLY A 64 -14.47 -9.39 -12.48
C GLY A 64 -13.38 -10.40 -12.14
N SER A 65 -12.51 -10.10 -11.15
CA SER A 65 -11.58 -11.09 -10.63
C SER A 65 -12.31 -12.19 -9.86
N THR A 66 -11.62 -13.29 -9.60
CA THR A 66 -12.19 -14.50 -8.95
C THR A 66 -11.41 -14.93 -7.72
N TYR A 67 -10.79 -13.97 -7.01
CA TYR A 67 -9.99 -14.27 -5.83
C TYR A 67 -10.86 -14.70 -4.65
N ALA A 68 -10.56 -15.86 -4.08
CA ALA A 68 -11.21 -16.36 -2.88
C ALA A 68 -10.64 -15.70 -1.60
N GLU A 69 -11.39 -15.74 -0.49
CA GLU A 69 -10.99 -15.15 0.80
C GLU A 69 -9.65 -15.70 1.33
N ASN A 70 -9.31 -16.95 1.04
CA ASN A 70 -8.03 -17.57 1.42
C ASN A 70 -6.82 -16.97 0.69
N SER A 71 -7.02 -16.10 -0.32
CA SER A 71 -5.95 -15.38 -1.03
C SER A 71 -5.41 -14.16 -0.29
N ARG A 72 -5.90 -13.85 0.91
CA ARG A 72 -5.48 -12.70 1.72
C ARG A 72 -3.96 -12.60 1.90
N GLU A 73 -3.29 -13.72 2.15
CA GLU A 73 -1.83 -13.74 2.26
C GLU A 73 -1.14 -13.35 0.95
N THR A 74 -1.71 -13.73 -0.19
CA THR A 74 -1.21 -13.37 -1.52
C THR A 74 -1.27 -11.86 -1.73
N PHE A 75 -2.41 -11.23 -1.45
CA PHE A 75 -2.56 -9.76 -1.52
C PHE A 75 -1.58 -9.04 -0.60
N ARG A 76 -1.38 -9.56 0.61
CA ARG A 76 -0.43 -8.97 1.57
C ARG A 76 1.01 -9.06 1.06
N LYS A 77 1.45 -10.26 0.65
CA LYS A 77 2.85 -10.51 0.30
C LYS A 77 3.22 -9.90 -1.05
N GLN A 78 2.35 -9.99 -2.06
CA GLN A 78 2.68 -9.55 -3.41
C GLN A 78 2.52 -8.03 -3.60
N ALA A 79 1.55 -7.40 -2.92
CA ALA A 79 1.25 -5.99 -3.09
C ALA A 79 1.49 -5.16 -1.81
N LEU A 80 0.67 -5.33 -0.77
CA LEU A 80 0.62 -4.40 0.37
C LEU A 80 1.94 -4.28 1.13
N HIS A 81 2.67 -5.38 1.31
CA HIS A 81 4.00 -5.35 1.95
C HIS A 81 4.98 -4.49 1.15
N HIS A 82 5.00 -4.63 -0.16
CA HIS A 82 5.87 -3.83 -1.03
C HIS A 82 5.42 -2.37 -1.09
N PHE A 83 4.12 -2.11 -1.18
CA PHE A 83 3.58 -0.76 -1.18
C PHE A 83 3.91 -0.03 0.12
N ARG A 84 3.85 -0.73 1.26
CA ARG A 84 4.22 -0.17 2.57
C ARG A 84 5.70 0.14 2.66
N ASN A 85 6.56 -0.77 2.18
CA ASN A 85 8.01 -0.54 2.16
C ASN A 85 8.39 0.64 1.24
N ALA A 86 7.63 0.84 0.17
CA ALA A 86 7.74 2.00 -0.71
C ALA A 86 6.94 3.21 -0.20
N ALA A 87 6.43 3.24 1.04
CA ALA A 87 5.65 4.38 1.56
C ALA A 87 4.47 4.84 0.68
N LEU A 88 3.92 3.96 -0.17
CA LEU A 88 2.70 4.22 -0.95
C LEU A 88 1.45 4.09 -0.09
N VAL A 89 1.53 3.21 0.91
CA VAL A 89 0.45 2.90 1.83
C VAL A 89 0.97 2.90 3.26
N GLU A 90 0.06 3.16 4.19
CA GLU A 90 0.31 3.00 5.61
C GLU A 90 -0.76 2.11 6.26
N ASP A 91 -0.41 1.54 7.41
CA ASP A 91 -1.32 0.76 8.24
C ASP A 91 -1.70 1.53 9.51
N ASN A 92 -2.76 1.07 10.17
CA ASN A 92 -3.29 1.71 11.37
C ASN A 92 -2.58 1.33 12.68
N GLY A 93 -1.41 0.68 12.61
CA GLY A 93 -0.60 0.32 13.76
C GLY A 93 -1.17 -0.81 14.63
N LYS A 94 -2.21 -1.51 14.18
CA LYS A 94 -2.76 -2.68 14.89
C LYS A 94 -1.85 -3.90 14.69
N ALA A 95 -1.98 -4.89 15.57
CA ALA A 95 -1.28 -6.16 15.41
C ALA A 95 -1.70 -6.85 14.09
N THR A 96 -0.77 -7.50 13.40
CA THR A 96 -1.00 -8.09 12.06
C THR A 96 -2.08 -9.18 12.02
N ASN A 97 -2.34 -9.83 13.16
CA ASN A 97 -3.40 -10.80 13.37
C ASN A 97 -4.75 -10.16 13.79
N SER A 98 -4.79 -8.84 13.99
CA SER A 98 -6.01 -8.14 14.39
C SER A 98 -7.03 -8.15 13.25
N PRO A 99 -8.32 -8.44 13.52
CA PRO A 99 -9.39 -8.29 12.53
C PRO A 99 -9.61 -6.82 12.12
N ASN A 100 -9.06 -5.87 12.89
CA ASN A 100 -9.10 -4.44 12.64
C ASN A 100 -7.83 -3.91 11.97
N TYR A 101 -6.91 -4.78 11.51
CA TYR A 101 -5.76 -4.33 10.74
C TYR A 101 -6.24 -3.78 9.38
N ARG A 102 -5.90 -2.52 9.11
CA ARG A 102 -6.33 -1.80 7.90
C ARG A 102 -5.17 -1.07 7.25
N TYR A 103 -5.31 -0.83 5.97
CA TYR A 103 -4.39 -0.05 5.15
C TYR A 103 -5.11 1.18 4.59
N ARG A 104 -4.36 2.19 4.20
CA ARG A 104 -4.82 3.30 3.35
C ARG A 104 -3.66 3.84 2.53
N LEU A 105 -3.94 4.66 1.50
CA LEU A 105 -2.88 5.36 0.78
C LEU A 105 -2.24 6.41 1.69
N THR A 106 -0.95 6.65 1.53
CA THR A 106 -0.35 7.85 2.11
C THR A 106 -0.94 9.09 1.44
N GLU A 107 -0.99 10.21 2.16
CA GLU A 107 -1.59 11.46 1.66
C GLU A 107 -0.87 11.94 0.39
N GLU A 108 0.45 11.75 0.34
CA GLU A 108 1.27 12.10 -0.81
C GLU A 108 0.96 11.22 -2.03
N THR A 109 0.70 9.93 -1.81
CA THR A 109 0.29 9.01 -2.87
C THR A 109 -1.10 9.37 -3.38
N LEU A 110 -2.04 9.71 -2.50
CA LEU A 110 -3.38 10.16 -2.88
C LEU A 110 -3.33 11.42 -3.75
N GLN A 111 -2.60 12.45 -3.32
CA GLN A 111 -2.47 13.71 -4.05
C GLN A 111 -1.86 13.50 -5.43
N MET A 112 -0.87 12.62 -5.54
CA MET A 112 -0.24 12.26 -6.80
C MET A 112 -1.23 11.52 -7.72
N ILE A 113 -1.94 10.50 -7.23
CA ILE A 113 -2.92 9.76 -8.03
C ILE A 113 -4.04 10.67 -8.54
N ARG A 114 -4.51 11.63 -7.73
CA ARG A 114 -5.58 12.56 -8.13
C ARG A 114 -5.24 13.44 -9.33
N VAL A 115 -3.96 13.69 -9.59
CA VAL A 115 -3.51 14.50 -10.72
C VAL A 115 -3.00 13.64 -11.89
N PHE A 116 -3.21 12.32 -11.85
CA PHE A 116 -2.87 11.44 -12.96
C PHE A 116 -3.57 11.86 -14.26
N GLN A 117 -2.81 11.83 -15.37
CA GLN A 117 -3.22 12.25 -16.72
C GLN A 117 -3.62 13.73 -16.87
N THR A 118 -3.35 14.57 -15.86
CA THR A 118 -3.52 16.01 -15.98
C THR A 118 -2.24 16.70 -16.46
N SER A 119 -2.33 17.95 -16.91
CA SER A 119 -1.16 18.79 -17.21
C SER A 119 -0.23 18.96 -16.01
N ASP A 120 -0.77 18.85 -14.79
CA ASP A 120 -0.03 18.96 -13.54
C ASP A 120 0.71 17.68 -13.14
N TRP A 121 0.46 16.57 -13.84
CA TRP A 121 1.06 15.26 -13.58
C TRP A 121 2.59 15.32 -13.48
N LYS A 122 3.27 15.90 -14.48
CA LYS A 122 4.75 15.96 -14.52
C LYS A 122 5.32 16.69 -13.30
N LYS A 123 4.70 17.81 -12.88
CA LYS A 123 5.14 18.57 -11.71
C LYS A 123 4.91 17.79 -10.41
N SER A 124 3.77 17.11 -10.32
CA SER A 124 3.41 16.28 -9.17
C SER A 124 4.34 15.08 -9.01
N VAL A 125 4.68 14.40 -10.11
CA VAL A 125 5.62 13.26 -10.10
C VAL A 125 7.02 13.70 -9.64
N SER A 126 7.55 14.82 -10.13
CA SER A 126 8.86 15.31 -9.67
C SER A 126 8.87 15.66 -8.18
N ARG A 127 7.77 16.25 -7.67
CA ARG A 127 7.60 16.48 -6.23
C ARG A 127 7.51 15.16 -5.48
N PHE A 128 6.66 14.25 -5.95
CA PHE A 128 6.46 12.94 -5.36
C PHE A 128 7.77 12.19 -5.25
N LEU A 129 8.56 12.03 -6.32
CA LEU A 129 9.83 11.32 -6.28
C LEU A 129 10.82 11.91 -5.25
N LYS A 130 10.92 13.25 -5.15
CA LYS A 130 11.77 13.92 -4.16
C LYS A 130 11.29 13.75 -2.72
N TYR A 131 9.98 13.78 -2.50
CA TYR A 131 9.40 13.54 -1.18
C TYR A 131 9.38 12.05 -0.82
N HIS A 132 9.23 11.17 -1.80
CA HIS A 132 9.14 9.73 -1.63
C HIS A 132 10.44 9.14 -1.10
N GLU A 133 11.60 9.58 -1.61
CA GLU A 133 12.90 9.22 -1.02
C GLU A 133 12.93 9.57 0.48
N LYS A 134 12.52 10.80 0.84
CA LYS A 134 12.43 11.23 2.24
C LYS A 134 11.38 10.48 3.06
N LEU A 135 10.25 10.11 2.47
CA LEU A 135 9.20 9.34 3.14
C LEU A 135 9.66 7.92 3.39
N VAL A 136 10.25 7.25 2.40
CA VAL A 136 10.87 5.94 2.57
C VAL A 136 11.90 6.00 3.69
N ASP A 137 12.77 7.01 3.72
CA ASP A 137 13.73 7.21 4.82
C ASP A 137 13.05 7.44 6.17
N MET A 138 12.00 8.25 6.22
CA MET A 138 11.26 8.55 7.45
C MET A 138 10.50 7.33 7.98
N TYR A 139 9.80 6.60 7.10
CA TYR A 139 9.07 5.38 7.45
C TYR A 139 10.04 4.23 7.78
N ALA A 140 11.18 4.12 7.08
CA ALA A 140 12.25 3.20 7.44
C ALA A 140 12.84 3.54 8.81
N SER A 141 13.04 4.82 9.11
CA SER A 141 13.52 5.29 10.41
C SER A 141 12.50 5.03 11.52
N LYS A 142 11.21 5.33 11.31
CA LYS A 142 10.12 4.97 12.24
C LYS A 142 10.07 3.46 12.47
N LYS A 143 10.20 2.65 11.42
CA LYS A 143 10.24 1.18 11.53
C LYS A 143 11.44 0.71 12.35
N LYS A 144 12.64 1.25 12.11
CA LYS A 144 13.83 0.97 12.93
C LYS A 144 13.62 1.37 14.39
N MET A 145 13.02 2.53 14.65
CA MET A 145 12.68 2.98 16.01
C MET A 145 11.66 2.06 16.70
N THR A 146 10.66 1.54 15.99
CA THR A 146 9.73 0.53 16.56
C THR A 146 10.35 -0.86 16.74
N MET A 147 11.52 -1.11 16.13
CA MET A 147 12.25 -2.37 16.17
C MET A 147 13.52 -2.24 17.03
N MET A 148 13.50 -1.40 18.10
CA MET A 148 14.70 -1.19 18.93
C MET A 148 15.33 -2.54 19.32
N PRO A 149 16.64 -2.73 19.09
CA PRO A 149 17.32 -3.95 19.51
C PRO A 149 17.29 -4.02 21.02
N VAL A 150 16.69 -5.09 21.54
CA VAL A 150 16.69 -5.34 22.98
C VAL A 150 17.91 -6.19 23.27
N ARG A 151 18.86 -5.66 24.03
CA ARG A 151 20.01 -6.44 24.51
C ARG A 151 19.57 -7.25 25.72
N ILE A 152 19.49 -8.56 25.54
CA ILE A 152 19.28 -9.52 26.63
C ILE A 152 20.52 -10.42 26.67
N ASN A 153 21.22 -10.44 27.80
CA ASN A 153 22.41 -11.28 28.03
C ASN A 153 23.52 -11.14 26.96
N GLY A 154 23.76 -9.93 26.45
CA GLY A 154 24.86 -9.65 25.51
C GLY A 154 24.62 -10.11 24.06
N ALA A 155 23.45 -10.66 23.74
CA ALA A 155 23.03 -10.95 22.37
C ALA A 155 22.00 -9.92 21.88
N ASP A 156 22.15 -9.49 20.63
CA ASP A 156 21.27 -8.52 19.98
C ASP A 156 20.01 -9.24 19.44
N PHE A 157 18.84 -8.92 19.98
CA PHE A 157 17.56 -9.45 19.50
C PHE A 157 16.69 -8.32 18.92
N GLN A 158 16.12 -8.53 17.73
CA GLN A 158 15.16 -7.61 17.10
C GLN A 158 13.73 -8.05 17.40
N PHE A 159 13.02 -7.32 18.26
CA PHE A 159 11.60 -7.55 18.54
C PHE A 159 10.76 -6.43 17.95
N SER A 160 9.67 -6.78 17.25
CA SER A 160 8.61 -5.82 16.93
C SER A 160 7.75 -5.58 18.17
N THR A 161 7.22 -4.36 18.36
CA THR A 161 6.30 -4.02 19.45
C THR A 161 4.94 -4.72 19.31
N GLY A 162 4.90 -6.04 19.53
CA GLY A 162 3.68 -6.81 19.75
C GLY A 162 3.51 -7.03 21.25
N LYS A 163 2.40 -6.58 21.83
CA LYS A 163 2.01 -6.90 23.21
C LYS A 163 1.60 -8.38 23.31
N HIS A 164 2.54 -9.31 23.18
CA HIS A 164 2.41 -10.73 23.55
C HIS A 164 3.83 -11.29 23.69
N ASN A 165 4.52 -10.92 24.77
CA ASN A 165 5.71 -11.61 25.25
C ASN A 165 5.58 -11.73 26.77
N GLU A 166 4.53 -12.44 27.21
CA GLU A 166 4.56 -13.08 28.53
C GLU A 166 5.00 -14.52 28.28
N LEU A 167 6.30 -14.76 28.51
CA LEU A 167 6.84 -16.10 28.64
C LEU A 167 6.29 -16.67 29.96
N GLN A 168 5.53 -17.77 29.87
CA GLN A 168 5.45 -18.75 30.96
C GLN A 168 6.59 -19.76 30.79
#